data_AF-A0A2V9C4H8-F1
#
_entry.id   AF-A0A2V9C4H8-F1
#
_cell.length_a   1.000
_cell.length_b   1.000
_cell.length_c   1.000
_cell.angle_alpha   90.00
_cell.angle_beta   90.00
_cell.angle_gamma   90.00
#
_symmetry.space_group_name_H-M   'P 1'
#
loop_
_entity.id
_entity.type
_entity.pdbx_description
1 polymer ?
#
loop_
_entity_poly.entity_id
_entity_poly.type
_entity_poly.pdbx_seq_one_letter_code
_entity_poly.pdbx_strand_id
1 'polypeptide(L)'
;MGKTMRVELLGKSGEELRALMVSLGERAYRGAQIYHALYAERRFDFTTMSNLPAALRARLAAEASITLPRITKRYHSTDGSVRYLLALEGAASSPAAAPASIETVYMPEATRQTICISTQAGCPVNCHFCLTAQLGLVRNLSAGEIAGQVLVALEDNRAKLAPQTNVVLMGQGEPLLNYEPVIAALRLLLDPNGVGLSPKHVTLSTSGIVPGIERLAAEKVRPKLAVSLNASSDEQR
;
A
#
# COMPACT_ATOMS: atom_id res chain seq x y z
N MET A 1 16.68 -17.13 20.71
CA MET A 1 15.95 -17.71 19.56
C MET A 1 16.03 -16.73 18.41
N GLY A 2 16.91 -16.97 17.44
CA GLY A 2 17.01 -16.14 16.23
C GLY A 2 15.72 -16.26 15.43
N LYS A 3 15.06 -15.15 15.12
CA LYS A 3 13.87 -15.12 14.28
C LYS A 3 14.30 -15.55 12.87
N THR A 4 13.98 -16.77 12.45
CA THR A 4 14.22 -17.21 11.07
C THR A 4 13.54 -16.20 10.15
N MET A 5 14.33 -15.56 9.28
CA MET A 5 13.87 -14.47 8.45
C MET A 5 12.89 -15.02 7.41
N ARG A 6 11.59 -14.80 7.62
CA ARG A 6 10.53 -15.24 6.70
C ARG A 6 10.47 -14.30 5.50
N VAL A 7 10.23 -14.86 4.32
CA VAL A 7 10.10 -14.09 3.08
C VAL A 7 8.75 -13.37 3.07
N GLU A 8 8.78 -12.04 3.08
CA GLU A 8 7.55 -11.24 2.95
C GLU A 8 7.00 -11.32 1.53
N LEU A 9 5.71 -11.67 1.41
CA LEU A 9 5.03 -11.81 0.11
C LEU A 9 4.23 -10.58 -0.28
N LEU A 10 3.72 -9.82 0.70
CA LEU A 10 2.97 -8.61 0.42
C LEU A 10 3.90 -7.53 -0.16
N GLY A 11 3.48 -6.90 -1.24
CA GLY A 11 4.31 -5.92 -1.97
C GLY A 11 5.10 -6.52 -3.12
N LYS A 12 5.13 -7.86 -3.28
CA LYS A 12 5.76 -8.51 -4.43
C LYS A 12 4.86 -8.49 -5.66
N SER A 13 5.46 -8.22 -6.81
CA SER A 13 4.85 -8.36 -8.13
C SER A 13 4.58 -9.82 -8.47
N GLY A 14 3.72 -10.05 -9.47
CA GLY A 14 3.47 -11.39 -9.98
C GLY A 14 4.73 -12.07 -10.52
N GLU A 15 5.67 -11.31 -11.09
CA GLU A 15 6.96 -11.84 -11.56
C GLU A 15 7.85 -12.30 -10.40
N GLU A 16 7.97 -11.48 -9.35
CA GLU A 16 8.72 -11.85 -8.15
C GLU A 16 8.15 -13.08 -7.46
N LEU A 17 6.82 -13.21 -7.39
CA LEU A 17 6.18 -14.39 -6.80
C LEU A 17 6.37 -15.64 -7.66
N ARG A 18 6.35 -15.52 -9.00
CA ARG A 18 6.69 -16.64 -9.91
C ARG A 18 8.14 -17.08 -9.72
N ALA A 19 9.07 -16.14 -9.67
CA ALA A 19 10.49 -16.40 -9.43
C ALA A 19 10.72 -17.06 -8.06
N LEU A 20 10.03 -16.58 -7.02
CA LEU A 20 10.06 -17.19 -5.70
C LEU A 20 9.61 -18.66 -5.74
N MET A 21 8.49 -18.97 -6.42
CA MET A 21 8.04 -20.36 -6.51
C MET A 21 9.05 -21.25 -7.22
N VAL A 22 9.66 -20.78 -8.31
CA VAL A 22 10.75 -21.52 -8.99
C VAL A 22 11.93 -21.77 -8.05
N SER A 23 12.33 -20.77 -7.26
CA SER A 23 13.43 -20.92 -6.28
C SER A 23 13.13 -21.93 -5.17
N LEU A 24 11.85 -22.17 -4.88
CA LEU A 24 11.39 -23.17 -3.93
C LEU A 24 11.21 -24.56 -4.58
N GLY A 25 11.48 -24.73 -5.88
CA GLY A 25 11.26 -25.99 -6.60
C GLY A 25 9.81 -26.21 -7.04
N GLU A 26 8.96 -25.19 -6.93
CA GLU A 26 7.57 -25.22 -7.36
C GLU A 26 7.41 -24.72 -8.80
N ARG A 27 6.27 -25.05 -9.42
CA ARG A 27 5.94 -24.54 -10.77
C ARG A 27 5.67 -23.04 -10.71
N ALA A 28 6.23 -22.27 -11.66
CA ALA A 28 6.09 -20.82 -11.71
C ALA A 28 4.64 -20.32 -11.60
N TYR A 29 3.66 -20.99 -12.22
CA TYR A 29 2.25 -20.58 -12.17
C TYR A 29 1.67 -20.53 -10.74
N ARG A 30 2.25 -21.25 -9.76
CA ARG A 30 1.87 -21.15 -8.34
C ARG A 30 2.07 -19.72 -7.81
N GLY A 31 3.04 -18.99 -8.34
CA GLY A 31 3.27 -17.59 -7.98
C GLY A 31 2.13 -16.68 -8.45
N ALA A 32 1.54 -16.97 -9.61
CA ALA A 32 0.36 -16.28 -10.09
C ALA A 32 -0.89 -16.58 -9.24
N GLN A 33 -1.01 -17.80 -8.73
CA GLN A 33 -2.10 -18.17 -7.81
C GLN A 33 -1.98 -17.43 -6.47
N ILE A 34 -0.76 -17.32 -5.92
CA ILE A 34 -0.49 -16.52 -4.71
C ILE A 34 -0.80 -15.05 -4.97
N TYR A 35 -0.34 -14.51 -6.11
CA TYR A 35 -0.60 -13.12 -6.50
C TYR A 35 -2.11 -12.82 -6.55
N HIS A 36 -2.88 -13.67 -7.24
CA HIS A 36 -4.33 -13.53 -7.34
C HIS A 36 -5.01 -13.61 -5.97
N ALA A 37 -4.61 -14.58 -5.13
CA ALA A 37 -5.16 -14.73 -3.80
C ALA A 37 -4.90 -13.50 -2.92
N LEU A 38 -3.69 -12.94 -2.97
CA LEU A 38 -3.31 -11.77 -2.18
C LEU A 38 -4.07 -10.50 -2.60
N TYR A 39 -4.10 -10.19 -3.88
CA TYR A 39 -4.50 -8.87 -4.35
C TYR A 39 -5.93 -8.83 -4.90
N ALA A 40 -6.36 -9.84 -5.64
CA ALA A 40 -7.72 -9.89 -6.19
C ALA A 40 -8.73 -10.40 -5.14
N GLU A 41 -8.40 -11.52 -4.48
CA GLU A 41 -9.31 -12.16 -3.51
C GLU A 41 -9.19 -11.58 -2.09
N ARG A 42 -8.07 -10.88 -1.80
CA ARG A 42 -7.72 -10.36 -0.46
C ARG A 42 -7.64 -11.46 0.61
N ARG A 43 -6.95 -12.55 0.30
CA ARG A 43 -6.67 -13.66 1.21
C ARG A 43 -5.28 -13.51 1.81
N PHE A 44 -5.22 -13.37 3.13
CA PHE A 44 -3.98 -13.11 3.87
C PHE A 44 -3.56 -14.27 4.78
N ASP A 45 -4.30 -15.37 4.74
CA ASP A 45 -3.98 -16.63 5.41
C ASP A 45 -3.76 -17.72 4.36
N PHE A 46 -2.56 -18.29 4.34
CA PHE A 46 -2.21 -19.39 3.44
C PHE A 46 -3.17 -20.57 3.52
N THR A 47 -3.76 -20.85 4.69
CA THR A 47 -4.71 -21.96 4.85
C THR A 47 -5.96 -21.78 3.97
N THR A 48 -6.33 -20.54 3.67
CA THR A 48 -7.51 -20.20 2.86
C THR A 48 -7.28 -20.24 1.36
N MET A 49 -6.03 -20.42 0.91
CA MET A 49 -5.66 -20.49 -0.51
C MET A 49 -5.86 -21.90 -1.07
N SER A 50 -7.11 -22.32 -1.24
CA SER A 50 -7.48 -23.71 -1.61
C SER A 50 -6.97 -24.18 -2.97
N ASN A 51 -6.58 -23.25 -3.85
CA ASN A 51 -5.95 -23.54 -5.14
C ASN A 51 -4.47 -23.98 -5.01
N LEU A 52 -3.87 -23.88 -3.82
CA LEU A 52 -2.52 -24.35 -3.51
C LEU A 52 -2.55 -25.74 -2.83
N PRO A 53 -1.63 -26.66 -3.19
CA PRO A 53 -1.49 -27.95 -2.51
C PRO A 53 -1.25 -27.78 -1.00
N ALA A 54 -1.74 -28.72 -0.19
CA ALA A 54 -1.58 -28.67 1.27
C ALA A 54 -0.10 -28.58 1.70
N ALA A 55 0.79 -29.33 1.04
CA ALA A 55 2.23 -29.29 1.30
C ALA A 55 2.82 -27.89 1.06
N LEU A 56 2.42 -27.21 -0.03
CA LEU A 56 2.87 -25.86 -0.34
C LEU A 56 2.34 -24.84 0.67
N ARG A 57 1.07 -24.93 1.07
CA ARG A 57 0.50 -24.06 2.12
C ARG A 57 1.26 -24.19 3.44
N ALA A 58 1.57 -25.42 3.86
CA ALA A 58 2.35 -25.68 5.08
C ALA A 58 3.76 -25.09 4.99
N ARG A 59 4.43 -25.26 3.84
CA ARG A 59 5.77 -24.69 3.61
C ARG A 59 5.75 -23.16 3.65
N LEU A 60 4.80 -22.52 2.97
CA LEU A 60 4.66 -21.06 2.97
C LEU A 60 4.39 -20.52 4.39
N ALA A 61 3.59 -21.21 5.19
CA ALA A 61 3.35 -20.82 6.59
C ALA A 61 4.63 -20.84 7.45
N ALA A 62 5.58 -21.73 7.14
CA ALA A 62 6.86 -21.84 7.82
C ALA A 62 7.91 -20.84 7.30
N GLU A 63 8.00 -20.65 5.99
CA GLU A 63 9.11 -19.94 5.32
C GLU A 63 8.75 -18.50 4.88
N ALA A 64 7.47 -18.16 4.80
CA ALA A 64 6.99 -16.88 4.28
C ALA A 64 6.04 -16.15 5.25
N SER A 65 5.82 -14.86 5.01
CA SER A 65 4.88 -14.02 5.75
C SER A 65 4.03 -13.18 4.82
N ILE A 66 2.83 -12.86 5.28
CA ILE A 66 1.95 -11.83 4.71
C ILE A 66 1.68 -10.85 5.84
N THR A 67 2.39 -9.72 5.85
CA THR A 67 2.34 -8.76 6.96
C THR A 67 1.55 -7.52 6.57
N LEU A 68 0.28 -7.47 6.96
CA LEU A 68 -0.55 -6.28 6.77
C LEU A 68 -0.29 -5.21 7.84
N PRO A 69 -0.51 -3.92 7.54
CA PRO A 69 -0.65 -2.89 8.56
C PRO A 69 -1.74 -3.28 9.58
N ARG A 70 -1.41 -3.26 10.87
CA ARG A 70 -2.35 -3.68 11.92
C ARG A 70 -3.19 -2.50 12.37
N ILE A 71 -4.52 -2.63 12.32
CA ILE A 71 -5.42 -1.62 12.88
C ILE A 71 -5.27 -1.59 14.40
N THR A 72 -4.78 -0.47 14.93
CA THR A 72 -4.69 -0.24 16.39
C THR A 72 -5.91 0.50 16.92
N LYS A 73 -6.44 1.46 16.15
CA LYS A 73 -7.64 2.22 16.48
C LYS A 73 -8.46 2.52 15.23
N ARG A 74 -9.78 2.61 15.41
CA ARG A 74 -10.75 3.10 14.43
C ARG A 74 -11.43 4.34 15.01
N TYR A 75 -11.54 5.39 14.22
CA TYR A 75 -12.26 6.61 14.55
C TYR A 75 -13.39 6.77 13.54
N HIS A 76 -14.64 6.60 14.00
CA HIS A 76 -15.82 6.70 13.16
C HIS A 76 -16.36 8.13 13.15
N SER A 77 -16.64 8.65 11.96
CA SER A 77 -17.33 9.91 11.73
C SER A 77 -18.84 9.68 11.53
N THR A 78 -19.64 10.73 11.72
CA THR A 78 -21.09 10.70 11.50
C THR A 78 -21.47 10.57 10.02
N ASP A 79 -20.59 10.97 9.10
CA ASP A 79 -20.75 10.81 7.65
C ASP A 79 -20.38 9.40 7.13
N GLY A 80 -20.05 8.49 8.04
CA GLY A 80 -19.64 7.12 7.70
C GLY A 80 -18.16 6.96 7.41
N SER A 81 -17.38 8.04 7.34
CA SER A 81 -15.92 7.97 7.20
C SER A 81 -15.29 7.25 8.40
N VAL A 82 -14.23 6.49 8.13
CA VAL A 82 -13.46 5.80 9.15
C VAL A 82 -12.00 6.17 8.99
N ARG A 83 -11.43 6.77 10.02
CA ARG A 83 -9.98 6.99 10.12
C ARG A 83 -9.35 5.87 10.92
N TYR A 84 -8.34 5.24 10.34
CA TYR A 84 -7.58 4.14 10.91
C TYR A 84 -6.23 4.63 11.40
N LEU A 85 -5.87 4.27 12.64
CA LEU A 85 -4.49 4.31 13.09
C LEU A 85 -3.87 2.93 12.87
N LEU A 86 -2.90 2.84 11.97
CA LEU A 86 -2.27 1.59 11.58
C LEU A 86 -0.86 1.50 12.16
N ALA A 87 -0.57 0.41 12.86
CA ALA A 87 0.78 0.08 13.29
C ALA A 87 1.51 -0.71 12.20
N LEU A 88 2.76 -0.32 11.98
CA LEU A 88 3.69 -0.96 11.06
C LEU A 88 4.82 -1.57 11.89
N GLU A 89 4.85 -2.89 11.96
CA GLU A 89 5.79 -3.62 12.83
C GLU A 89 7.19 -3.79 12.19
N GLY A 90 7.39 -3.26 10.98
CA GLY A 90 8.57 -3.43 10.14
C GLY A 90 8.42 -4.66 9.23
N ALA A 91 8.73 -4.52 7.94
CA ALA A 91 8.65 -5.66 7.01
C ALA A 91 9.63 -6.77 7.46
N ALA A 92 9.21 -8.04 7.45
CA ALA A 92 10.07 -9.17 7.82
C ALA A 92 11.36 -9.24 6.97
N SER A 93 11.31 -8.67 5.76
CA SER A 93 12.43 -8.52 4.81
C SER A 93 13.36 -7.34 5.09
N SER A 94 13.03 -6.44 6.03
CA SER A 94 13.85 -5.28 6.40
C SER A 94 13.87 -5.11 7.93
N PRO A 95 14.64 -5.93 8.66
CA PRO A 95 14.77 -5.85 10.12
C PRO A 95 15.33 -4.51 10.65
N ALA A 96 15.84 -3.64 9.76
CA ALA A 96 16.26 -2.27 10.08
C ALA A 96 15.13 -1.23 10.00
N ALA A 97 13.93 -1.59 9.51
CA ALA A 97 12.82 -0.66 9.42
C ALA A 97 12.20 -0.45 10.81
N ALA A 98 12.41 0.74 11.39
CA ALA A 98 11.84 1.10 12.68
C ALA A 98 10.31 0.91 12.71
N PRO A 99 9.73 0.38 13.79
CA PRO A 99 8.28 0.40 13.96
C PRO A 99 7.73 1.81 13.81
N ALA A 100 6.58 1.93 13.16
CA ALA A 100 5.97 3.23 12.90
C ALA A 100 4.44 3.14 13.00
N SER A 101 3.79 4.30 13.11
CA SER A 101 2.33 4.41 13.02
C SER A 101 1.98 5.39 11.92
N ILE A 102 0.97 5.06 11.13
CA ILE A 102 0.46 5.88 10.03
C ILE A 102 -1.06 5.97 10.11
N GLU A 103 -1.63 6.91 9.35
CA GLU A 103 -3.08 7.04 9.20
C GLU A 103 -3.54 6.62 7.80
N THR A 104 -4.74 6.04 7.75
CA THR A 104 -5.48 5.76 6.52
C THR A 104 -6.93 6.20 6.74
N VAL A 105 -7.56 6.80 5.74
CA VAL A 105 -8.97 7.23 5.85
C VAL A 105 -9.80 6.56 4.78
N TYR A 106 -10.86 5.88 5.18
CA TYR A 106 -11.91 5.37 4.29
C TYR A 106 -13.09 6.33 4.30
N MET A 107 -13.48 6.84 3.13
CA MET A 107 -14.57 7.79 2.96
C MET A 107 -15.62 7.19 2.02
N PRO A 108 -16.74 6.66 2.55
CA PRO A 108 -17.80 6.11 1.72
C PRO A 108 -18.70 7.20 1.13
N GLU A 109 -19.18 6.96 -0.08
CA GLU A 109 -20.23 7.70 -0.77
C GLU A 109 -21.21 6.70 -1.42
N ALA A 110 -22.31 7.18 -1.99
CA ALA A 110 -23.36 6.31 -2.54
C ALA A 110 -22.87 5.35 -3.64
N THR A 111 -21.96 5.80 -4.52
CA THR A 111 -21.50 5.02 -5.69
C THR A 111 -20.01 4.71 -5.67
N ARG A 112 -19.27 5.26 -4.70
CA ARG A 112 -17.82 5.09 -4.59
C ARG A 112 -17.37 5.11 -3.14
N GLN A 113 -16.18 4.58 -2.88
CA GLN A 113 -15.39 4.87 -1.70
C GLN A 113 -14.08 5.51 -2.11
N THR A 114 -13.58 6.43 -1.31
CA THR A 114 -12.23 6.98 -1.47
C THR A 114 -11.37 6.58 -0.28
N ILE A 115 -10.19 6.04 -0.56
CA ILE A 115 -9.22 5.62 0.46
C ILE A 115 -8.01 6.55 0.39
N CYS A 116 -7.79 7.33 1.44
CA CYS A 116 -6.60 8.17 1.60
C CYS A 116 -5.51 7.36 2.29
N ILE A 117 -4.36 7.20 1.61
CA ILE A 117 -3.23 6.39 2.08
C ILE A 117 -1.97 7.23 2.28
N SER A 118 -1.16 6.78 3.24
CA SER A 118 0.17 7.31 3.54
C SER A 118 1.24 6.64 2.69
N THR A 119 2.32 7.36 2.38
CA THR A 119 3.48 6.86 1.63
C THR A 119 4.77 6.87 2.45
N GLN A 120 4.79 7.61 3.55
CA GLN A 120 5.86 7.62 4.54
C GLN A 120 5.23 7.64 5.95
N ALA A 121 6.01 7.29 6.97
CA ALA A 121 5.66 7.62 8.35
C ALA A 121 6.31 8.96 8.70
N GLY A 122 5.50 9.99 8.92
CA GLY A 122 5.97 11.37 8.93
C GLY A 122 6.22 11.94 7.53
N CYS A 123 6.84 13.12 7.43
CA CYS A 123 7.10 13.78 6.13
C CYS A 123 8.30 14.76 6.23
N PRO A 124 9.25 14.75 5.27
CA PRO A 124 10.44 15.62 5.32
C PRO A 124 10.24 17.01 4.68
N VAL A 125 9.11 17.27 4.02
CA VAL A 125 8.90 18.50 3.21
C VAL A 125 8.74 19.77 4.05
N ASN A 126 8.38 19.62 5.33
CA ASN A 126 8.25 20.73 6.27
C ASN A 126 7.15 21.77 5.94
N CYS A 127 6.01 21.36 5.36
CA CYS A 127 4.87 22.27 5.15
C CYS A 127 4.31 22.79 6.49
N HIS A 128 4.33 24.10 6.73
CA HIS A 128 4.03 24.71 8.04
C HIS A 128 2.60 24.47 8.54
N PHE A 129 1.63 24.33 7.63
CA PHE A 129 0.23 24.05 7.96
C PHE A 129 -0.05 22.55 8.22
N CYS A 130 0.92 21.67 7.94
CA CYS A 130 0.74 20.23 7.98
C CYS A 130 1.20 19.64 9.32
N LEU A 131 0.28 19.02 10.06
CA LEU A 131 0.63 18.36 11.33
C LEU A 131 1.67 17.25 11.15
N THR A 132 1.64 16.52 10.02
CA THR A 132 2.61 15.46 9.72
C THR A 132 4.03 16.00 9.53
N ALA A 133 4.19 17.22 9.02
CA ALA A 133 5.50 17.85 8.86
C ALA A 133 6.18 18.10 10.22
N GLN A 134 5.40 18.43 11.25
CA GLN A 134 5.91 18.65 12.61
C GLN A 134 6.48 17.38 13.26
N LEU A 135 6.09 16.20 12.78
CA LEU A 135 6.62 14.92 13.25
C LEU A 135 8.02 14.62 12.70
N GLY A 136 8.46 15.34 11.66
CA GLY A 136 9.63 14.97 10.87
C GLY A 136 9.42 13.68 10.07
N LEU A 137 10.45 13.21 9.37
CA LEU A 137 10.43 11.91 8.70
C LEU A 137 10.93 10.82 9.65
N VAL A 138 10.11 9.79 9.87
CA VAL A 138 10.52 8.58 10.60
C VAL A 138 11.14 7.58 9.62
N ARG A 139 10.38 7.18 8.58
CA ARG A 139 10.88 6.31 7.50
C ARG A 139 9.95 6.27 6.30
N ASN A 140 10.49 5.78 5.19
CA ASN A 140 9.72 5.35 4.04
C ASN A 140 8.91 4.08 4.32
N LEU A 141 7.77 3.96 3.64
CA LEU A 141 6.98 2.74 3.62
C LEU A 141 7.42 1.84 2.46
N SER A 142 7.36 0.53 2.68
CA SER A 142 7.52 -0.46 1.61
C SER A 142 6.26 -0.55 0.73
N ALA A 143 6.38 -1.16 -0.45
CA ALA A 143 5.25 -1.34 -1.36
C ALA A 143 4.09 -2.12 -0.72
N GLY A 144 4.41 -3.13 0.09
CA GLY A 144 3.44 -3.93 0.83
C GLY A 144 2.71 -3.13 1.91
N GLU A 145 3.42 -2.25 2.62
CA GLU A 145 2.81 -1.35 3.61
C GLU A 145 1.90 -0.30 2.96
N ILE A 146 2.27 0.20 1.77
CA ILE A 146 1.45 1.17 1.02
C ILE A 146 0.19 0.50 0.48
N ALA A 147 0.33 -0.60 -0.28
CA ALA A 147 -0.81 -1.34 -0.84
C ALA A 147 -1.68 -1.95 0.28
N GLY A 148 -1.06 -2.41 1.36
CA GLY A 148 -1.72 -3.00 2.52
C GLY A 148 -2.76 -2.07 3.17
N GLN A 149 -2.56 -0.75 3.14
CA GLN A 149 -3.57 0.21 3.63
C GLN A 149 -4.89 0.10 2.87
N VAL A 150 -4.83 -0.02 1.55
CA VAL A 150 -6.01 -0.19 0.70
C VAL A 150 -6.68 -1.53 0.99
N LEU A 151 -5.89 -2.61 1.07
CA LEU A 151 -6.39 -3.96 1.32
C LEU A 151 -7.09 -4.06 2.68
N VAL A 152 -6.48 -3.49 3.73
CA VAL A 152 -7.04 -3.45 5.09
C VAL A 152 -8.35 -2.66 5.11
N ALA A 153 -8.39 -1.47 4.49
CA ALA A 153 -9.60 -0.65 4.46
C ALA A 153 -10.74 -1.33 3.68
N LEU A 154 -10.45 -1.99 2.55
CA LEU A 154 -11.45 -2.73 1.78
C LEU A 154 -11.96 -3.95 2.54
N GLU A 155 -11.09 -4.67 3.24
CA GLU A 155 -11.48 -5.85 4.00
C GLU A 155 -12.35 -5.50 5.21
N ASP A 156 -11.96 -4.46 5.96
CA ASP A 156 -12.71 -3.98 7.14
C ASP A 156 -14.11 -3.47 6.76
N ASN A 157 -14.32 -3.08 5.49
CA ASN A 157 -15.60 -2.58 4.97
C ASN A 157 -16.26 -3.52 3.94
N ARG A 158 -15.81 -4.78 3.84
CA ARG A 158 -16.21 -5.73 2.76
C ARG A 158 -17.72 -5.83 2.53
N ALA A 159 -18.52 -5.79 3.59
CA ALA A 159 -19.97 -5.94 3.52
C ALA A 159 -20.72 -4.74 2.89
N LYS A 160 -20.06 -3.59 2.74
CA LYS A 160 -20.67 -2.31 2.33
C LYS A 160 -19.84 -1.56 1.28
N LEU A 161 -19.02 -2.28 0.52
CA LEU A 161 -18.24 -1.67 -0.55
C LEU A 161 -19.17 -1.14 -1.64
N ALA A 162 -18.97 0.11 -2.05
CA ALA A 162 -19.60 0.64 -3.24
C ALA A 162 -18.88 0.07 -4.49
N PRO A 163 -19.53 0.16 -5.68
CA PRO A 163 -18.99 -0.42 -6.91
C PRO A 163 -17.63 0.15 -7.33
N GLN A 164 -17.33 1.40 -6.98
CA GLN A 164 -16.10 2.08 -7.38
C GLN A 164 -15.18 2.33 -6.17
N THR A 165 -13.89 2.00 -6.31
CA THR A 165 -12.86 2.37 -5.34
C THR A 165 -11.94 3.43 -5.93
N ASN A 166 -11.79 4.55 -5.22
CA ASN A 166 -10.78 5.57 -5.47
C ASN A 166 -9.68 5.48 -4.43
N VAL A 167 -8.44 5.80 -4.82
CA VAL A 167 -7.29 5.88 -3.92
C VAL A 167 -6.60 7.22 -4.10
N VAL A 168 -6.31 7.91 -3.00
CA VAL A 168 -5.56 9.17 -3.01
C VAL A 168 -4.33 9.05 -2.12
N LEU A 169 -3.16 9.37 -2.66
CA LEU A 169 -1.91 9.40 -1.90
C LEU A 169 -1.77 10.80 -1.30
N MET A 170 -2.58 11.06 -0.28
CA MET A 170 -2.73 12.34 0.42
C MET A 170 -2.68 12.17 1.95
N GLY A 171 -2.24 11.00 2.42
CA GLY A 171 -1.98 10.75 3.83
C GLY A 171 -0.63 11.31 4.25
N GLN A 172 0.07 10.60 5.13
CA GLN A 172 1.40 11.00 5.58
C GLN A 172 2.45 10.79 4.48
N GLY A 173 3.37 11.76 4.34
CA GLY A 173 4.54 11.68 3.46
C GLY A 173 4.38 12.38 2.12
N GLU A 174 5.51 12.56 1.45
CA GLU A 174 5.61 13.02 0.06
C GLU A 174 5.85 11.81 -0.86
N PRO A 175 4.85 11.41 -1.67
CA PRO A 175 4.95 10.21 -2.51
C PRO A 175 6.17 10.19 -3.42
N LEU A 176 6.57 11.34 -3.98
CA LEU A 176 7.70 11.41 -4.91
C LEU A 176 9.07 11.29 -4.22
N LEU A 177 9.15 11.45 -2.89
CA LEU A 177 10.34 11.16 -2.09
C LEU A 177 10.40 9.70 -1.61
N ASN A 178 9.37 8.91 -1.90
CA ASN A 178 9.35 7.46 -1.71
C ASN A 178 9.01 6.74 -3.03
N TYR A 179 9.67 7.14 -4.12
CA TYR A 179 9.27 6.81 -5.48
C TYR A 179 9.15 5.30 -5.76
N GLU A 180 10.21 4.50 -5.55
CA GLU A 180 10.19 3.08 -5.93
C GLU A 180 9.09 2.28 -5.21
N PRO A 181 8.95 2.36 -3.87
CA PRO A 181 7.86 1.66 -3.17
C PRO A 181 6.47 2.16 -3.59
N VAL A 182 6.31 3.46 -3.84
CA VAL A 182 5.05 4.04 -4.30
C VAL A 182 4.66 3.49 -5.67
N ILE A 183 5.58 3.52 -6.65
CA ILE A 183 5.30 2.99 -7.99
C ILE A 183 5.05 1.49 -7.94
N ALA A 184 5.82 0.72 -7.16
CA ALA A 184 5.59 -0.70 -6.97
C ALA A 184 4.19 -0.97 -6.39
N ALA A 185 3.77 -0.23 -5.35
CA ALA A 185 2.42 -0.35 -4.79
C ALA A 185 1.33 0.02 -5.81
N LEU A 186 1.52 1.10 -6.57
CA LEU A 186 0.58 1.50 -7.63
C LEU A 186 0.45 0.41 -8.69
N ARG A 187 1.54 -0.23 -9.11
CA ARG A 187 1.47 -1.37 -10.06
C ARG A 187 0.62 -2.51 -9.50
N LEU A 188 0.72 -2.84 -8.22
CA LEU A 188 -0.13 -3.88 -7.58
C LEU A 188 -1.61 -3.48 -7.53
N LEU A 189 -1.88 -2.21 -7.20
CA LEU A 189 -3.24 -1.70 -7.09
C LEU A 189 -3.93 -1.57 -8.45
N LEU A 190 -3.17 -1.26 -9.50
CA LEU A 190 -3.67 -1.02 -10.85
C LEU A 190 -3.67 -2.27 -11.75
N ASP A 191 -2.95 -3.33 -11.38
CA ASP A 191 -2.91 -4.58 -12.17
C ASP A 191 -4.32 -5.20 -12.25
N PRO A 192 -4.85 -5.44 -13.47
CA PRO A 192 -6.15 -6.11 -13.66
C PRO A 192 -6.23 -7.52 -13.06
N ASN A 193 -5.08 -8.20 -12.89
CA ASN A 193 -5.00 -9.50 -12.22
C ASN A 193 -4.82 -9.38 -10.69
N GLY A 194 -4.56 -8.15 -10.21
CA GLY A 194 -4.40 -7.80 -8.81
C GLY A 194 -5.67 -7.15 -8.27
N VAL A 195 -5.56 -5.96 -7.66
CA VAL A 195 -6.73 -5.24 -7.14
C VAL A 195 -7.61 -4.69 -8.28
N GLY A 196 -7.03 -4.40 -9.44
CA GLY A 196 -7.76 -4.00 -10.64
C GLY A 196 -8.35 -2.58 -10.61
N LEU A 197 -7.74 -1.65 -9.87
CA LEU A 197 -8.20 -0.26 -9.87
C LEU A 197 -7.87 0.41 -11.21
N SER A 198 -8.82 1.18 -11.75
CA SER A 198 -8.53 2.02 -12.91
C SER A 198 -7.57 3.15 -12.52
N PRO A 199 -6.52 3.43 -13.32
CA PRO A 199 -5.62 4.57 -13.08
C PRO A 199 -6.35 5.91 -12.97
N LYS A 200 -7.55 6.03 -13.58
CA LYS A 200 -8.39 7.23 -13.50
C LYS A 200 -8.99 7.48 -12.11
N HIS A 201 -8.99 6.48 -11.23
CA HIS A 201 -9.50 6.54 -9.87
C HIS A 201 -8.39 6.60 -8.82
N VAL A 202 -7.13 6.67 -9.25
CA VAL A 202 -5.99 6.84 -8.35
C VAL A 202 -5.36 8.21 -8.59
N THR A 203 -5.11 8.95 -7.51
CA THR A 203 -4.47 10.27 -7.56
C THR A 203 -3.25 10.31 -6.66
N LEU A 204 -2.10 10.66 -7.22
CA LEU A 204 -0.89 10.98 -6.50
C LEU A 204 -0.83 12.49 -6.26
N SER A 205 -0.71 12.92 -5.00
CA SER A 205 -0.49 14.33 -4.66
C SER A 205 0.99 14.58 -4.40
N THR A 206 1.51 15.74 -4.80
CA THR A 206 2.89 16.15 -4.50
C THR A 206 2.97 17.63 -4.16
N SER A 207 3.91 17.95 -3.27
CA SER A 207 4.35 19.31 -2.95
C SER A 207 5.18 19.97 -4.07
N GLY A 208 5.56 19.23 -5.11
CA GLY A 208 6.25 19.77 -6.28
C GLY A 208 7.70 19.26 -6.45
N ILE A 209 7.95 17.97 -6.22
CA ILE A 209 9.27 17.38 -6.48
C ILE A 209 9.46 17.21 -7.99
N VAL A 210 9.95 18.25 -8.66
CA VAL A 210 10.01 18.33 -10.14
C VAL A 210 10.69 17.11 -10.79
N PRO A 211 11.88 16.65 -10.35
CA PRO A 211 12.48 15.44 -10.93
C PRO A 211 11.62 14.18 -10.75
N GLY A 212 10.86 14.10 -9.64
CA GLY A 212 9.92 13.02 -9.41
C GLY A 212 8.70 13.08 -10.34
N ILE A 213 8.22 14.29 -10.66
CA ILE A 213 7.11 14.51 -11.61
C ILE A 213 7.55 14.09 -13.01
N GLU A 214 8.75 14.45 -13.43
CA GLU A 214 9.32 14.04 -14.73
C GLU A 214 9.45 12.52 -14.83
N ARG A 215 9.96 11.87 -13.76
CA ARG A 215 10.02 10.40 -13.68
C ARG A 215 8.62 9.77 -13.78
N LEU A 216 7.64 10.30 -13.04
CA LEU A 216 6.25 9.83 -13.09
C LEU A 216 5.64 10.00 -14.49
N ALA A 217 5.99 11.07 -15.20
CA ALA A 217 5.52 11.30 -16.56
C ALA A 217 6.04 10.23 -17.55
N ALA A 218 7.18 9.59 -17.27
CA ALA A 218 7.73 8.51 -18.09
C ALA A 218 7.10 7.13 -17.82
N GLU A 219 6.32 6.97 -16.75
CA GLU A 219 5.63 5.70 -16.46
C GLU A 219 4.52 5.42 -17.48
N LYS A 220 4.50 4.19 -18.03
CA LYS A 220 3.48 3.75 -19.00
C LYS A 220 2.06 3.76 -18.43
N VAL A 221 1.94 3.35 -17.17
CA VAL A 221 0.70 3.35 -16.40
C VAL A 221 0.92 4.25 -15.19
N ARG A 222 0.16 5.34 -15.10
CA ARG A 222 0.34 6.36 -14.07
C ARG A 222 -1.00 6.82 -13.50
N PRO A 223 -1.05 7.19 -12.21
CA PRO A 223 -2.22 7.81 -11.61
C PRO A 223 -2.45 9.22 -12.15
N LYS A 224 -3.58 9.84 -11.79
CA LYS A 224 -3.74 11.29 -11.88
C LYS A 224 -2.71 11.98 -10.97
N LEU A 225 -2.32 13.19 -11.34
CA LEU A 225 -1.44 14.04 -10.54
C LEU A 225 -2.25 15.19 -9.94
N ALA A 226 -2.09 15.42 -8.64
CA ALA A 226 -2.51 16.63 -7.96
C ALA A 226 -1.26 17.37 -7.44
N VAL A 227 -1.22 18.69 -7.59
CA VAL A 227 -0.12 19.54 -7.12
C VAL A 227 -0.60 20.38 -5.96
N SER A 228 0.05 20.25 -4.81
CA SER A 228 -0.23 21.03 -3.60
C SER A 228 0.49 22.39 -3.69
N LEU A 229 -0.15 23.37 -4.35
CA LEU A 229 0.44 24.68 -4.62
C LEU A 229 0.41 25.61 -3.38
N ASN A 230 -0.72 25.66 -2.68
CA ASN A 230 -1.00 26.37 -1.41
C ASN A 230 -0.70 27.88 -1.32
N ALA A 231 -0.15 28.50 -2.37
CA ALA A 231 0.10 29.95 -2.45
C ALA A 231 -0.03 30.45 -3.89
N SER A 232 -0.30 31.75 -4.06
CA SER A 232 -0.42 32.40 -5.38
C SER A 232 0.86 33.09 -5.86
N SER A 233 1.90 33.13 -5.03
CA SER A 233 3.21 33.73 -5.32
C SER A 233 4.32 32.93 -4.62
N ASP A 234 5.56 33.03 -5.11
CA ASP A 234 6.70 32.33 -4.51
C ASP A 234 7.05 32.88 -3.13
N GLU A 235 6.86 34.18 -2.89
CA GLU A 235 7.10 34.81 -1.59
C GLU A 235 6.18 34.27 -0.48
N GLN A 236 4.99 33.82 -0.86
CA GLN A 236 4.00 33.24 0.05
C GLN A 236 4.13 31.72 0.21
N ARG A 237 4.80 31.04 -0.74
CA ARG A 237 4.81 29.59 -0.88
C ARG A 237 5.87 28.92 -0.01
#